data_AF-A0A6V7LHE1-F1
#
_entry.id   AF-A0A6V7LHE1-F1
#
_cell.length_a   1.000
_cell.length_b   1.000
_cell.length_c   1.000
_cell.angle_alpha   90.00
_cell.angle_beta   90.00
_cell.angle_gamma   90.00
#
_symmetry.space_group_name_H-M   'P 1'
#
loop_
_entity.id
_entity.type
_entity.pdbx_description
1 polymer ?
#
loop_
_entity_poly.entity_id
_entity_poly.type
_entity_poly.pdbx_seq_one_letter_code
_entity_poly.pdbx_strand_id
1 'polypeptide(L)'
;AISKLGGVSPPMKIHTDHISSRRLVKLPGFIDVHVHTRDPGATHKEDFASCTASALAGGITMIFAMPNTNPAVIDHQSFLAAKQ
;
A
#
# COMPACT_ATOMS: atom_id res chain seq x y z
N ALA A 1 -29.53 -7.84 3.02
CA ALA A 1 -30.48 -8.19 4.10
C ALA A 1 -31.26 -6.97 4.61
N ILE A 2 -30.61 -5.83 4.90
CA ILE A 2 -31.26 -4.65 5.53
C ILE A 2 -32.17 -3.86 4.57
N SER A 3 -31.87 -3.81 3.27
CA SER A 3 -32.74 -3.16 2.26
C SER A 3 -34.12 -3.82 2.07
N LYS A 4 -34.36 -5.01 2.63
CA LYS A 4 -35.62 -5.75 2.47
C LYS A 4 -36.70 -5.41 3.52
N LEU A 5 -36.42 -4.54 4.50
CA LEU A 5 -37.32 -4.28 5.63
C LEU A 5 -38.00 -2.91 5.64
N GLY A 6 -37.92 -2.13 4.55
CA GLY A 6 -38.66 -0.86 4.41
C GLY A 6 -38.30 0.25 5.42
N GLY A 7 -37.30 0.02 6.29
CA GLY A 7 -36.79 1.01 7.23
C GLY A 7 -35.63 1.80 6.64
N VAL A 8 -35.60 3.10 6.92
CA VAL A 8 -34.46 3.98 6.63
C VAL A 8 -33.21 3.37 7.26
N SER A 9 -32.12 3.23 6.49
CA SER A 9 -30.84 2.71 7.00
C SER A 9 -30.43 3.49 8.26
N PRO A 10 -30.05 2.81 9.36
CA PRO A 10 -29.65 3.50 10.58
C PRO A 10 -28.45 4.43 10.29
N PRO A 11 -28.40 5.62 10.91
CA PRO A 11 -27.28 6.54 10.73
C PRO A 11 -26.00 5.86 11.22
N MET A 12 -25.10 5.55 10.30
CA MET A 12 -23.81 4.95 10.60
C MET A 12 -22.93 6.00 11.29
N LYS A 13 -22.42 5.69 12.48
CA LYS A 13 -21.42 6.54 13.15
C LYS A 13 -20.12 6.46 12.35
N ILE A 14 -19.87 7.45 11.49
CA ILE A 14 -18.67 7.57 10.66
C ILE A 14 -17.38 7.83 11.46
N HIS A 15 -17.49 8.02 12.77
CA HIS A 15 -16.40 8.44 13.66
C HIS A 15 -15.83 7.28 14.50
N THR A 16 -16.41 6.09 14.41
CA THR A 16 -16.07 4.98 15.31
C THR A 16 -15.68 3.75 14.52
N ASP A 17 -14.38 3.65 14.24
CA ASP A 17 -13.79 2.41 13.75
C ASP A 17 -13.70 1.40 14.91
N HIS A 18 -14.48 0.33 14.83
CA HIS A 18 -14.54 -0.69 15.87
C HIS A 18 -13.42 -1.72 15.67
N ILE A 19 -12.17 -1.37 16.01
CA ILE A 19 -11.03 -2.30 16.05
C ILE A 19 -10.96 -2.88 17.48
N SER A 20 -11.86 -3.82 17.80
CA SER A 20 -11.91 -4.47 19.11
C SER A 20 -11.36 -5.89 19.06
N SER A 21 -10.05 -6.04 19.30
CA SER A 21 -9.50 -7.31 19.73
C SER A 21 -8.48 -7.07 20.83
N ARG A 22 -8.76 -7.61 22.03
CA ARG A 22 -7.91 -7.47 23.24
C ARG A 22 -6.57 -8.22 23.13
N ARG A 23 -6.34 -8.95 22.03
CA ARG A 23 -5.12 -9.72 21.76
C ARG A 23 -4.29 -9.18 20.58
N LEU A 24 -4.68 -8.06 20.00
CA LEU A 24 -3.90 -7.42 18.93
C LEU A 24 -2.85 -6.48 19.53
N VAL A 25 -1.58 -6.70 19.17
CA VAL A 25 -0.51 -5.74 19.43
C VAL A 25 -0.53 -4.70 18.32
N LYS A 26 -0.72 -3.44 18.69
CA LYS A 26 -0.66 -2.31 17.75
C LYS A 26 0.78 -1.82 17.67
N LEU A 27 1.37 -1.93 16.49
CA LEU A 27 2.71 -1.42 16.20
C LEU A 27 2.59 -0.24 15.23
N PRO A 28 3.55 0.71 15.24
CA PRO A 28 3.68 1.65 14.14
C PRO A 28 3.92 0.89 12.84
N GLY A 29 3.52 1.49 11.71
CA GLY A 29 3.80 0.92 10.39
C GLY A 29 5.30 0.80 10.17
N PHE A 30 5.73 -0.33 9.61
CA PHE A 30 7.15 -0.58 9.38
C PHE A 30 7.67 0.17 8.15
N ILE A 31 8.98 0.38 8.14
CA ILE A 31 9.70 1.03 7.05
C ILE A 31 10.69 0.01 6.50
N ASP A 32 10.56 -0.32 5.22
CA ASP A 32 11.51 -1.18 4.51
C ASP A 32 12.46 -0.32 3.68
N VAL A 33 13.74 -0.36 4.03
CA VAL A 33 14.79 0.44 3.39
C VAL A 33 15.32 -0.19 2.09
N HIS A 34 14.93 -1.42 1.76
CA HIS A 34 15.52 -2.16 0.64
C HIS A 34 14.48 -2.97 -0.13
N VAL A 35 13.79 -2.31 -1.07
CA VAL A 35 12.76 -2.93 -1.91
C VAL A 35 13.10 -2.80 -3.39
N HIS A 36 12.76 -3.84 -4.16
CA HIS A 36 12.96 -3.88 -5.61
C HIS A 36 11.61 -3.89 -6.32
N THR A 37 11.12 -2.73 -6.74
CA THR A 37 9.80 -2.59 -7.39
C THR A 37 9.78 -3.09 -8.83
N ARG A 38 10.95 -3.20 -9.48
CA ARG A 38 11.14 -3.65 -10.88
C ARG A 38 10.40 -2.81 -11.94
N ASP A 39 9.86 -1.67 -11.55
CA ASP A 39 9.14 -0.72 -12.38
C ASP A 39 9.85 0.64 -12.29
N PRO A 40 10.35 1.22 -13.41
CA PRO A 40 10.12 0.85 -14.82
C PRO A 40 10.95 -0.34 -15.35
N GLY A 41 10.38 -1.05 -16.33
CA GLY A 41 11.09 -1.94 -17.26
C GLY A 41 10.87 -3.45 -17.09
N ALA A 42 10.78 -3.96 -15.86
CA ALA A 42 10.62 -5.39 -15.58
C ALA A 42 9.30 -5.70 -14.86
N THR A 43 8.22 -5.03 -15.28
CA THR A 43 6.86 -5.14 -14.72
C THR A 43 6.26 -6.54 -14.78
N HIS A 44 6.77 -7.41 -15.66
CA HIS A 44 6.41 -8.84 -15.68
C HIS A 44 6.84 -9.61 -14.41
N LYS A 45 7.79 -9.07 -13.62
CA LYS A 45 8.24 -9.66 -12.36
C LYS A 45 7.50 -9.08 -11.17
N GLU A 46 7.41 -7.76 -11.14
CA GLU A 46 6.82 -6.99 -10.05
C GLU A 46 6.45 -5.61 -10.61
N ASP A 47 5.32 -5.04 -10.17
CA ASP A 47 4.93 -3.67 -10.48
C ASP A 47 4.75 -2.86 -9.17
N PHE A 48 4.64 -1.54 -9.26
CA PHE A 48 4.53 -0.70 -8.06
C PHE A 48 3.26 -1.01 -7.25
N ALA A 49 2.16 -1.40 -7.91
CA ALA A 49 0.89 -1.68 -7.26
C ALA A 49 0.91 -3.02 -6.50
N SER A 50 1.46 -4.07 -7.09
CA SER A 50 1.64 -5.40 -6.51
C SER A 50 2.62 -5.35 -5.34
N CYS A 51 3.74 -4.65 -5.54
CA CYS A 51 4.78 -4.48 -4.52
C CYS A 51 4.23 -3.74 -3.28
N THR A 52 3.54 -2.62 -3.48
CA THR A 52 2.96 -1.85 -2.36
C THR A 52 1.80 -2.59 -1.68
N ALA A 53 0.98 -3.34 -2.41
CA ALA A 53 -0.04 -4.20 -1.81
C ALA A 53 0.58 -5.31 -0.94
N SER A 54 1.67 -5.93 -1.40
CA SER A 54 2.42 -6.93 -0.63
C SER A 54 3.05 -6.32 0.64
N ALA A 55 3.66 -5.13 0.51
CA ALA A 55 4.22 -4.38 1.64
C ALA A 55 3.15 -4.07 2.69
N LEU A 56 1.98 -3.59 2.27
CA LEU A 56 0.87 -3.28 3.17
C LEU A 56 0.34 -4.54 3.89
N ALA A 57 0.23 -5.67 3.19
CA ALA A 57 -0.15 -6.95 3.80
C ALA A 57 0.86 -7.42 4.86
N GLY A 58 2.14 -7.08 4.70
CA GLY A 58 3.21 -7.33 5.67
C GLY A 58 3.29 -6.31 6.83
N GLY A 59 2.45 -5.26 6.83
CA GLY A 59 2.49 -4.19 7.83
C GLY A 59 3.54 -3.11 7.57
N ILE A 60 4.10 -3.06 6.36
CA ILE A 60 5.02 -2.01 5.91
C ILE A 60 4.19 -0.87 5.33
N THR A 61 4.42 0.34 5.82
CA THR A 61 3.71 1.56 5.38
C THR A 61 4.58 2.48 4.54
N MET A 62 5.90 2.24 4.50
CA MET A 62 6.85 3.03 3.73
C MET A 62 7.96 2.14 3.18
N ILE A 63 8.26 2.29 1.89
CA ILE A 63 9.29 1.50 1.18
C ILE A 63 10.30 2.43 0.51
N PHE A 64 11.56 1.98 0.44
CA PHE A 64 12.61 2.61 -0.36
C PHE A 64 12.90 1.73 -1.57
N ALA A 65 12.46 2.19 -2.73
CA ALA A 65 12.69 1.51 -4.00
C ALA A 65 14.16 1.70 -4.45
N MET A 66 14.84 0.59 -4.72
CA MET A 66 16.21 0.58 -5.23
C MET A 66 16.27 1.08 -6.68
N PRO A 67 17.33 1.82 -7.06
CA PRO A 67 17.42 2.50 -8.36
C PRO A 67 17.76 1.56 -9.53
N ASN A 68 17.81 0.25 -9.32
CA ASN A 68 18.20 -0.76 -10.32
C ASN A 68 17.04 -1.23 -11.20
N THR A 69 16.20 -0.28 -11.62
CA THR A 69 15.16 -0.43 -12.63
C THR A 69 15.75 -0.24 -14.03
N ASN A 70 14.93 -0.36 -15.08
CA ASN A 70 15.35 -0.11 -16.46
C ASN A 70 14.36 0.89 -17.13
N PRO A 71 14.72 2.18 -17.25
CA PRO A 71 16.02 2.79 -16.96
C PRO A 71 16.36 2.86 -15.47
N ALA A 72 17.67 2.91 -15.16
CA ALA A 72 18.15 3.08 -13.80
C ALA A 72 17.88 4.51 -13.29
N VAL A 73 17.46 4.64 -12.02
CA VAL A 73 17.14 5.94 -11.42
C VAL A 73 18.42 6.61 -10.91
N ILE A 74 19.02 7.46 -11.73
CA ILE A 74 20.30 8.13 -11.45
C ILE A 74 20.26 9.65 -11.60
N ASP A 75 19.17 10.19 -12.13
CA ASP A 75 19.00 11.62 -12.39
C ASP A 75 17.52 12.04 -12.19
N HIS A 76 17.26 13.35 -12.25
CA HIS A 76 15.90 13.85 -12.03
C HIS A 76 14.90 13.36 -13.09
N GLN A 77 15.34 13.17 -14.34
CA GLN A 77 14.46 12.69 -15.41
C GLN A 77 14.05 11.23 -15.19
N SER A 78 15.00 10.34 -14.87
CA SER A 78 14.69 8.95 -14.53
C SER A 78 13.84 8.83 -13.27
N PHE A 79 14.02 9.70 -12.28
CA PHE A 79 13.15 9.76 -11.11
C PHE A 79 11.70 10.13 -11.47
N LEU A 80 11.50 11.14 -12.33
CA LEU A 80 10.16 11.51 -12.80
C LEU A 80 9.50 10.39 -13.60
N ALA A 81 10.28 9.62 -14.37
CA ALA A 81 9.78 8.48 -15.11
C ALA A 81 9.35 7.32 -14.20
N ALA A 82 10.09 7.06 -13.11
CA ALA A 82 9.77 6.00 -12.15
C ALA A 82 8.67 6.37 -11.14
N LYS A 83 8.35 7.65 -11.01
CA LYS A 83 7.31 8.16 -10.09
C LYS A 83 5.89 8.09 -10.69
N GLN A 84 5.76 8.02 -12.01
CA GLN A 84 4.47 8.00 -12.72
C GLN A 84 3.72 6.70 -12.48
#